data_AF-A0A2K9JZZ7-F1
#
_entry.id   AF-A0A2K9JZZ7-F1
#
_cell.length_a   1.000
_cell.length_b   1.000
_cell.length_c   1.000
_cell.angle_alpha   90.00
_cell.angle_beta   90.00
_cell.angle_gamma   90.00
#
_symmetry.space_group_name_H-M   'P 1'
#
loop_
_entity.id
_entity.type
_entity.pdbx_description
1 polymer ?
#
loop_
_entity_poly.entity_id
_entity_poly.type
_entity_poly.pdbx_seq_one_letter_code
_entity_poly.pdbx_strand_id
1 'polypeptide(L)'
;MQAVQSRYAFSSQSDKMRLDLHNHEVKSKCIMTTTVKCPTCQQAVEWSDKSPFRPFCSKRCQLIDLGDWSDESNTISTPMKSGELTPQDAESLIEDIEAMLAKNNENFFKE
;
A
#
# COMPACT_ATOMS: atom_id res chain seq x y z
N MET A 1 -10.87 -51.97 -44.43
CA MET A 1 -11.52 -50.82 -43.77
C MET A 1 -10.69 -50.47 -42.56
N GLN A 2 -10.23 -49.22 -42.48
CA GLN A 2 -9.14 -48.76 -41.62
C GLN A 2 -9.54 -48.65 -40.14
N ALA A 3 -8.62 -49.05 -39.26
CA ALA A 3 -8.67 -48.81 -37.83
C ALA A 3 -8.18 -47.39 -37.52
N VAL A 4 -8.96 -46.62 -36.76
CA VAL A 4 -8.56 -45.33 -36.18
C VAL A 4 -8.08 -45.55 -34.74
N GLN A 5 -6.78 -45.78 -34.59
CA GLN A 5 -6.10 -45.63 -33.31
C GLN A 5 -5.72 -44.16 -33.14
N SER A 6 -6.40 -43.48 -32.21
CA SER A 6 -6.11 -42.10 -31.82
C SER A 6 -4.75 -42.05 -31.13
N ARG A 7 -3.82 -41.33 -31.76
CA ARG A 7 -2.43 -41.16 -31.33
C ARG A 7 -2.37 -40.07 -30.27
N TYR A 8 -2.01 -40.43 -29.04
CA TYR A 8 -1.43 -39.48 -28.10
C TYR A 8 -0.26 -40.12 -27.36
N ALA A 9 0.91 -40.11 -28.01
CA ALA A 9 2.20 -39.96 -27.38
C ALA A 9 3.28 -39.83 -28.46
N PHE A 10 3.80 -38.62 -28.68
CA PHE A 10 5.22 -38.47 -29.04
C PHE A 10 5.77 -37.11 -28.60
N SER A 11 6.67 -37.20 -27.64
CA SER A 11 7.61 -36.22 -27.12
C SER A 11 8.33 -35.44 -28.23
N SER A 12 8.62 -34.16 -27.99
CA SER A 12 9.82 -33.54 -28.56
C SER A 12 10.47 -32.56 -27.60
N GLN A 13 11.77 -32.75 -27.35
CA GLN A 13 12.64 -31.81 -26.65
C GLN A 13 12.63 -30.39 -27.28
N SER A 14 12.16 -30.26 -28.52
CA SER A 14 11.97 -28.96 -29.20
C SER A 14 10.89 -28.09 -28.58
N ASP A 15 9.86 -28.69 -27.97
CA ASP A 15 8.73 -27.92 -27.39
C ASP A 15 9.11 -27.28 -26.05
N LYS A 16 10.01 -27.91 -25.30
CA LYS A 16 10.60 -27.33 -24.08
C LYS A 16 11.52 -26.15 -24.42
N MET A 17 12.35 -26.29 -25.46
CA MET A 17 13.26 -25.23 -25.92
C MET A 17 12.53 -24.00 -26.47
N ARG A 18 11.35 -24.17 -27.08
CA ARG A 18 10.51 -23.06 -27.57
C ARG A 18 9.81 -22.31 -26.44
N LEU A 19 9.50 -22.98 -25.33
CA LEU A 19 8.94 -22.35 -24.13
C LEU A 19 10.01 -21.57 -23.35
N ASP A 20 11.27 -22.05 -23.36
CA ASP A 20 12.40 -21.39 -22.71
C ASP A 20 12.80 -20.07 -23.40
N LEU A 21 12.74 -19.99 -24.74
CA LEU A 21 13.02 -18.75 -25.48
C LEU A 21 11.97 -17.66 -25.21
N HIS A 22 10.68 -18.02 -25.20
CA HIS A 22 9.62 -17.06 -24.86
C HIS A 22 9.68 -16.62 -23.39
N ASN A 23 10.29 -17.42 -22.51
CA ASN A 23 10.44 -17.08 -21.08
C ASN A 23 11.67 -16.21 -20.78
N HIS A 24 12.69 -16.23 -21.64
CA HIS A 24 13.85 -15.34 -21.55
C HIS A 24 13.59 -13.95 -22.14
N GLU A 25 12.85 -13.88 -23.26
CA GLU A 25 12.43 -12.64 -23.91
C GLU A 25 11.52 -11.79 -22.99
N VAL A 26 10.60 -12.43 -22.26
CA VAL A 26 9.67 -11.74 -21.34
C VAL A 26 10.35 -11.33 -20.02
N LYS A 27 11.37 -12.06 -19.55
CA LYS A 27 12.19 -11.69 -18.38
C LYS A 27 13.06 -10.45 -18.62
N SER A 28 13.26 -10.08 -19.87
CA SER A 28 14.04 -8.91 -20.29
C SER A 28 13.20 -7.63 -20.35
N LYS A 29 11.91 -7.70 -19.97
CA LYS A 29 11.02 -6.55 -19.86
C LYS A 29 11.61 -5.53 -18.88
N CYS A 30 12.00 -4.36 -19.39
CA CYS A 30 12.45 -3.20 -18.62
C CYS A 30 11.57 -2.99 -17.39
N ILE A 31 12.07 -3.43 -16.23
CA ILE A 31 11.53 -3.07 -14.93
C ILE A 31 11.90 -1.61 -14.68
N MET A 32 10.99 -0.72 -15.08
CA MET A 32 11.11 0.70 -14.75
C MET A 32 10.77 0.87 -13.27
N THR A 33 11.76 0.68 -12.40
CA THR A 33 11.54 0.81 -10.95
C THR A 33 11.29 2.28 -10.60
N THR A 34 10.12 2.55 -10.04
CA THR A 34 9.74 3.89 -9.58
C THR A 34 10.73 4.37 -8.52
N THR A 35 11.24 5.59 -8.67
CA THR A 35 12.15 6.20 -7.69
C THR A 35 11.51 7.49 -7.17
N VAL A 36 11.48 7.65 -5.85
CA VAL A 36 10.93 8.83 -5.15
C VAL A 36 12.03 9.55 -4.37
N LYS A 37 11.80 10.81 -3.99
CA LYS A 37 12.73 11.53 -3.11
C LYS A 37 12.29 11.36 -1.65
N CYS A 38 13.25 11.10 -0.77
CA CYS A 38 13.05 11.15 0.67
C CYS A 38 12.58 12.56 1.06
N PRO A 39 11.44 12.73 1.74
CA PRO A 39 10.94 14.06 2.08
C PRO A 39 11.87 14.79 3.07
N THR A 40 12.58 14.07 3.93
CA THR A 40 13.48 14.64 4.95
C THR A 40 14.83 15.11 4.39
N CYS A 41 15.49 14.31 3.56
CA CYS A 41 16.87 14.59 3.10
C CYS A 41 17.05 14.57 1.57
N GLN A 42 15.96 14.38 0.83
CA GLN A 42 15.87 14.47 -0.63
C GLN A 42 16.70 13.41 -1.41
N GLN A 43 17.30 12.45 -0.71
CA GLN A 43 17.95 11.29 -1.31
C GLN A 43 16.94 10.47 -2.14
N ALA A 44 17.39 9.95 -3.28
CA ALA A 44 16.57 9.08 -4.12
C ALA A 44 16.36 7.70 -3.47
N VAL A 45 15.11 7.23 -3.44
CA VAL A 45 14.68 5.97 -2.83
C VAL A 45 13.95 5.14 -3.88
N GLU A 46 14.44 3.93 -4.13
CA GLU A 46 13.79 2.95 -5.00
C GLU A 46 12.50 2.44 -4.35
N TRP A 47 11.38 2.45 -5.09
CA TRP A 47 10.08 1.92 -4.65
C TRP A 47 10.03 0.40 -4.79
N SER A 48 10.79 -0.30 -3.95
CA SER A 48 10.85 -1.76 -3.89
C SER A 48 11.03 -2.25 -2.45
N ASP A 49 10.86 -3.55 -2.22
CA ASP A 49 10.99 -4.19 -0.91
C ASP A 49 12.37 -4.03 -0.25
N LYS A 50 13.38 -3.69 -1.05
CA LYS A 50 14.73 -3.35 -0.57
C LYS A 50 14.78 -2.07 0.26
N SER A 51 13.79 -1.19 0.09
CA SER A 51 13.65 0.08 0.82
C SER A 51 12.54 -0.06 1.87
N PRO A 52 12.78 -0.65 3.06
CA PRO A 52 11.72 -0.95 4.03
C PRO A 52 11.07 0.30 4.65
N PHE A 53 11.77 1.44 4.63
CA PHE A 53 11.29 2.71 5.20
C PHE A 53 10.73 3.68 4.16
N ARG A 54 10.49 3.22 2.92
CA ARG A 54 9.94 4.05 1.84
C ARG A 54 8.67 4.79 2.30
N PRO A 55 8.51 6.11 2.01
CA PRO A 55 9.30 6.93 1.09
C PRO A 55 10.63 7.47 1.65
N PHE A 56 10.97 7.17 2.91
CA PHE A 56 12.21 7.63 3.55
C PHE A 56 13.40 6.74 3.20
N CYS A 57 14.60 7.33 3.14
CA CYS A 57 15.82 6.56 2.86
C CYS A 57 16.30 5.71 4.05
N SER A 58 15.83 6.00 5.26
CA SER A 58 16.21 5.30 6.49
C SER A 58 15.20 5.51 7.61
N LYS A 59 15.27 4.67 8.65
CA LYS A 59 14.48 4.83 9.88
C LYS A 59 14.71 6.18 10.56
N ARG A 60 15.93 6.73 10.47
CA ARG A 60 16.24 8.05 11.02
C ARG A 60 15.41 9.16 10.36
N CYS A 61 15.30 9.17 9.03
CA CYS A 61 14.52 10.17 8.31
C CYS A 61 13.02 10.08 8.63
N GLN A 62 12.49 8.86 8.77
CA GLN A 62 11.11 8.64 9.22
C GLN A 62 10.86 9.23 10.62
N LEU A 63 11.79 9.05 11.56
CA LEU A 63 11.65 9.57 12.92
C LEU A 63 11.79 11.10 13.00
N ILE A 64 12.62 11.70 12.14
CA ILE A 64 12.73 13.17 12.05
C ILE A 64 11.40 13.74 11.57
N ASP A 65 10.82 13.18 10.50
CA ASP A 65 9.53 13.63 9.99
C ASP A 65 8.43 13.55 11.07
N LEU A 66 8.38 12.44 11.81
CA LEU A 66 7.47 12.30 12.95
C LEU A 66 7.71 13.35 14.04
N GLY A 67 8.98 13.68 14.31
CA GLY A 67 9.37 14.75 15.23
C GLY A 67 8.86 16.11 14.77
N ASP A 68 9.06 16.47 13.51
CA ASP A 68 8.62 17.75 12.94
C ASP A 68 7.09 17.93 13.01
N TRP A 69 6.31 16.84 12.90
CA TRP A 69 4.86 16.87 13.14
C TRP A 69 4.50 17.03 14.62
N SER A 70 5.26 16.38 15.51
CA SER A 70 5.06 16.47 16.96
C SER A 70 5.39 17.87 17.49
N ASP A 71 6.38 18.52 16.88
CA ASP A 71 6.85 19.87 17.21
C ASP A 71 6.09 20.98 16.45
N GLU A 72 4.96 20.64 15.78
CA GLU A 72 4.12 21.57 14.99
C GLU A 72 4.86 22.34 13.87
N SER A 73 6.04 21.85 13.46
CA SER A 73 6.82 22.46 12.36
C SER A 73 6.17 22.20 11.00
N ASN A 74 5.41 21.11 10.88
CA ASN A 74 4.57 20.82 9.72
C ASN A 74 3.11 21.23 9.98
N THR A 75 2.54 22.04 9.09
CA THR A 75 1.15 22.51 9.18
C THR A 75 0.40 22.33 7.87
N ILE A 76 -0.89 22.02 7.96
CA ILE A 76 -1.78 21.94 6.80
C ILE A 76 -2.47 23.30 6.64
N SER A 77 -2.13 24.06 5.59
CA SER A 77 -2.59 25.45 5.42
C SER A 77 -4.05 25.58 4.94
N THR A 78 -4.82 24.50 4.92
CA THR A 78 -6.21 24.57 4.44
C THR A 78 -7.05 25.42 5.38
N PRO A 79 -7.83 26.39 4.88
CA PRO A 79 -8.77 27.11 5.72
C PRO A 79 -9.74 26.09 6.31
N MET A 80 -9.93 26.11 7.63
CA MET A 80 -10.94 25.29 8.27
C MET A 80 -12.28 25.66 7.66
N LYS A 81 -12.81 24.78 6.81
CA LYS A 81 -14.21 24.87 6.44
C LYS A 81 -14.93 24.44 7.69
N SER A 82 -15.43 25.40 8.47
CA SER A 82 -16.40 25.11 9.51
C SER A 82 -17.51 24.36 8.79
N GLY A 83 -17.55 23.04 8.95
CA GLY A 83 -18.75 22.30 8.64
C GLY A 83 -19.85 23.04 9.40
N GLU A 84 -20.84 23.53 8.68
CA GLU A 84 -21.97 24.21 9.29
C GLU A 84 -22.78 23.14 10.03
N LEU A 85 -22.26 22.76 11.19
CA LEU A 85 -22.97 21.94 12.16
C LEU A 85 -23.94 22.90 12.81
N THR A 86 -25.21 22.75 12.48
CA THR A 86 -26.23 23.47 13.23
C THR A 86 -26.23 22.95 14.66
N PRO A 87 -26.69 23.75 15.64
CA PRO A 87 -26.87 23.25 17.00
C PRO A 87 -27.72 21.97 17.06
N GLN A 88 -28.65 21.79 16.12
CA GLN A 88 -29.47 20.58 16.01
C GLN A 88 -28.66 19.36 15.55
N ASP A 89 -27.76 19.55 14.58
CA ASP A 89 -26.89 18.46 14.10
C ASP A 89 -25.89 18.02 15.17
N ALA A 90 -25.38 18.97 15.96
CA ALA A 90 -24.48 18.68 17.06
C ALA A 90 -25.17 17.86 18.17
N GLU A 91 -26.42 18.19 18.50
CA GLU A 91 -27.21 17.47 19.52
C GLU A 91 -27.55 16.05 19.08
N SER A 92 -27.91 15.86 17.80
CA SER A 92 -28.13 14.53 17.22
C SER A 92 -26.85 13.67 17.24
N LEU A 93 -25.69 14.25 16.97
CA LEU A 93 -24.42 13.51 16.97
C LEU A 93 -23.99 13.09 18.39
N ILE A 94 -24.28 13.91 19.40
CA ILE A 94 -23.98 13.59 20.79
C ILE A 94 -24.80 12.38 21.25
N GLU A 95 -26.11 12.35 20.95
CA GLU A 95 -26.99 11.23 21.31
C GLU A 95 -26.54 9.91 20.66
N ASP A 96 -26.12 9.94 19.40
CA ASP A 96 -25.61 8.77 18.70
C ASP A 96 -24.31 8.24 19.30
N ILE A 97 -23.38 9.13 19.70
CA ILE A 97 -22.14 8.75 20.37
C ILE A 97 -22.45 8.12 21.74
N GLU A 98 -23.35 8.70 22.52
CA GLU A 98 -23.78 8.17 23.82
C GLU A 98 -24.45 6.80 23.68
N ALA A 99 -25.27 6.60 22.66
CA ALA A 99 -25.89 5.32 22.36
C ALA A 99 -24.88 4.25 21.92
N MET A 100 -23.78 4.63 21.26
CA MET A 100 -22.68 3.72 20.92
C MET A 100 -21.83 3.38 22.14
N LEU A 101 -21.54 4.35 23.01
CA LEU A 101 -20.80 4.13 24.25
C LEU A 101 -21.58 3.26 25.23
N ALA A 102 -22.90 3.45 25.36
CA ALA A 102 -23.76 2.64 26.22
C ALA A 102 -23.85 1.16 25.79
N LYS A 103 -23.58 0.87 24.51
CA LYS A 103 -23.55 -0.50 23.97
C LYS A 103 -22.17 -1.16 24.09
N ASN A 104 -21.12 -0.36 24.27
CA ASN A 104 -19.78 -0.86 24.57
C ASN A 104 -19.71 -1.22 26.06
N ASN A 105 -20.10 -2.46 26.37
CA ASN A 105 -19.77 -3.14 27.62
C ASN A 105 -18.31 -2.84 28.02
N GLU A 106 -18.16 -2.26 29.21
CA GLU A 106 -16.98 -1.94 30.03
C GLU A 106 -15.90 -3.04 30.13
N ASN A 107 -15.39 -3.48 28.98
CA ASN A 107 -14.28 -4.41 28.80
C ASN A 107 -13.07 -3.73 28.14
N PHE A 108 -13.14 -2.43 27.84
CA PHE A 108 -12.03 -1.71 27.17
C PHE A 108 -10.88 -1.35 28.12
N PHE A 109 -11.13 -1.20 29.43
CA PHE A 109 -10.11 -0.80 30.43
C PHE A 109 -9.88 -1.81 31.57
N LYS A 110 -10.40 -3.03 31.47
CA LYS A 110 -10.22 -4.05 32.50
C LYS A 110 -9.17 -5.07 32.05
N GLU A 111 -7.92 -4.79 32.40
CA GLU A 111 -6.90 -5.78 32.75
C GLU A 111 -6.45 -5.53 34.20
#